data_AF-A0A2E5GLE7-F1
#
_entry.id   AF-A0A2E5GLE7-F1
#
_cell.length_a   1.000
_cell.length_b   1.000
_cell.length_c   1.000
_cell.angle_alpha   90.00
_cell.angle_beta   90.00
_cell.angle_gamma   90.00
#
_symmetry.space_group_name_H-M   'P 1'
#
loop_
_entity.id
_entity.type
_entity.pdbx_description
1 polymer ?
#
loop_
_entity_poly.entity_id
_entity_poly.type
_entity_poly.pdbx_seq_one_letter_code
_entity_poly.pdbx_strand_id
1 'polypeptide(L)'
;MGIINMEIMENQKSSFERAQKRVKDIKAWYSHLSVYLTINGVYLLFYFGLFDRGAVSGYIPWWSPVSMLVGWGIGLMIHYIMVHKGNFINRSYKNWEERKIKEYLDREEAQRADLNKWE
;
A
#
# COMPACT_ATOMS: atom_id res chain seq x y z
N MET A 1 -17.94 -5.23 36.50
CA MET A 1 -18.70 -4.45 35.49
C MET A 1 -17.98 -3.16 35.06
N GLY A 2 -17.32 -2.41 35.95
CA GLY A 2 -16.58 -1.18 35.57
C GLY A 2 -15.32 -1.37 34.69
N ILE A 3 -14.55 -2.44 34.91
CA ILE A 3 -13.31 -2.70 34.14
C ILE A 3 -13.62 -3.05 32.68
N ILE A 4 -14.68 -3.85 32.46
CA ILE A 4 -15.15 -4.25 31.13
C ILE A 4 -15.61 -3.03 30.32
N ASN A 5 -16.32 -2.08 30.95
CA ASN A 5 -16.73 -0.85 30.26
C ASN A 5 -15.53 0.03 29.89
N MET A 6 -14.49 0.10 30.73
CA MET A 6 -13.30 0.88 30.44
C MET A 6 -12.52 0.29 29.25
N GLU A 7 -12.36 -1.04 29.22
CA GLU A 7 -11.70 -1.76 28.13
C GLU A 7 -12.47 -1.66 26.81
N ILE A 8 -13.81 -1.74 26.85
CA ILE A 8 -14.66 -1.52 25.67
C ILE A 8 -14.52 -0.09 25.16
N MET A 9 -14.54 0.92 26.04
CA MET A 9 -14.41 2.33 25.64
C MET A 9 -13.03 2.63 25.05
N GLU A 10 -11.95 2.05 25.62
CA GLU A 10 -10.59 2.18 25.11
C GLU A 10 -10.44 1.52 23.73
N ASN A 11 -10.99 0.31 23.55
CA ASN A 11 -10.98 -0.39 22.28
C ASN A 11 -11.80 0.34 21.20
N GLN A 12 -12.98 0.86 21.56
CA GLN A 12 -13.81 1.69 20.68
C GLN A 12 -13.07 2.96 20.22
N LYS A 13 -12.41 3.67 21.14
CA LYS A 13 -11.61 4.86 20.84
C LYS A 13 -10.44 4.54 19.91
N SER A 14 -9.72 3.45 20.17
CA SER A 14 -8.68 2.90 19.29
C SER A 14 -9.20 2.57 17.89
N SER A 15 -10.39 1.98 17.78
CA SER A 15 -11.00 1.64 16.50
C SER A 15 -11.38 2.89 15.69
N PHE A 16 -11.92 3.91 16.37
CA PHE A 16 -12.33 5.16 15.77
C PHE A 16 -11.12 5.97 15.28
N GLU A 17 -10.06 6.06 16.07
CA GLU A 17 -8.81 6.72 15.69
C GLU A 17 -8.15 6.04 14.48
N ARG A 18 -8.17 4.70 14.40
CA ARG A 18 -7.70 3.95 13.25
C ARG A 18 -8.54 4.23 12.00
N ALA A 19 -9.86 4.28 12.13
CA ALA A 19 -10.76 4.60 11.02
C ALA A 19 -10.55 6.05 10.54
N GLN A 20 -10.39 7.00 11.45
CA GLN A 20 -10.13 8.41 11.12
C GLN A 20 -8.80 8.57 10.39
N LYS A 21 -7.74 7.90 10.85
CA LYS A 21 -6.43 7.89 10.18
C LYS A 21 -6.54 7.33 8.76
N ARG A 22 -7.28 6.22 8.57
CA ARG A 22 -7.54 5.63 7.25
C ARG A 22 -8.22 6.61 6.30
N VAL A 23 -9.24 7.33 6.75
CA VAL A 23 -9.92 8.35 5.94
C VAL A 23 -8.98 9.49 5.57
N LYS A 24 -8.13 9.93 6.50
CA LYS A 24 -7.11 10.95 6.24
C LYS A 24 -6.10 10.49 5.19
N ASP A 25 -5.62 9.25 5.28
CA ASP A 25 -4.67 8.67 4.33
C ASP A 25 -5.29 8.53 2.93
N ILE A 26 -6.56 8.13 2.84
CA ILE A 26 -7.32 8.08 1.58
C ILE A 26 -7.43 9.48 0.96
N LYS A 27 -7.81 10.50 1.74
CA LYS A 27 -7.87 11.89 1.27
C LYS A 27 -6.51 12.40 0.78
N ALA A 28 -5.43 12.08 1.50
CA ALA A 28 -4.08 12.45 1.10
C ALA A 28 -3.70 11.79 -0.23
N TRP A 29 -4.02 10.51 -0.41
CA TRP A 29 -3.78 9.81 -1.68
C TRP A 29 -4.52 10.46 -2.86
N TYR A 30 -5.79 10.85 -2.70
CA TYR A 30 -6.53 11.57 -3.74
C TYR A 30 -5.89 12.92 -4.09
N SER A 31 -5.31 13.63 -3.11
CA SER A 31 -4.56 14.86 -3.36
C SER A 31 -3.30 14.60 -4.18
N HIS A 32 -2.58 13.50 -3.94
CA HIS A 32 -1.42 13.14 -4.75
C HIS A 32 -1.82 12.74 -6.17
N LEU A 33 -2.93 12.01 -6.32
CA LEU A 33 -3.47 11.64 -7.62
C LEU A 33 -3.90 12.86 -8.44
N SER A 34 -4.57 13.85 -7.81
CA SER A 34 -5.00 15.06 -8.51
C SER A 34 -3.82 15.90 -9.01
N VAL A 35 -2.78 16.06 -8.17
CA VAL A 35 -1.54 16.75 -8.55
C VAL A 35 -0.83 15.99 -9.68
N TYR A 36 -0.72 14.67 -9.58
CA TYR A 36 -0.14 13.84 -10.63
C TYR A 36 -0.86 14.03 -11.97
N LEU A 37 -2.20 13.94 -12.00
CA LEU A 37 -2.97 14.12 -13.22
C LEU A 37 -2.84 15.54 -13.79
N THR A 38 -2.87 16.56 -12.93
CA THR A 38 -2.77 17.97 -13.35
C THR A 38 -1.41 18.26 -13.98
N ILE A 39 -0.31 17.89 -13.30
CA ILE A 39 1.05 18.16 -13.80
C ILE A 39 1.33 17.36 -15.08
N ASN A 40 1.00 16.07 -15.10
CA ASN A 40 1.21 15.25 -16.30
C ASN A 40 0.34 15.70 -17.47
N GLY A 41 -0.91 16.12 -17.20
CA GLY A 41 -1.81 16.67 -18.21
C GLY A 41 -1.25 17.95 -18.83
N VAL A 42 -0.85 18.92 -18.01
CA VAL A 42 -0.22 20.16 -18.50
C VAL A 42 1.08 19.87 -19.26
N TYR A 43 1.90 18.96 -18.76
CA TYR A 43 3.14 18.55 -19.43
C TYR A 43 2.89 17.92 -20.80
N LEU A 44 1.90 17.02 -20.92
CA LEU A 44 1.52 16.43 -22.20
C LEU A 44 0.99 17.48 -23.19
N LEU A 45 0.16 18.42 -22.72
CA LEU A 45 -0.32 19.53 -23.57
C LEU A 45 0.84 20.40 -24.08
N PHE A 46 1.86 20.64 -23.24
CA PHE A 46 3.08 21.31 -23.64
C PHE A 46 3.89 20.48 -24.65
N TYR A 47 4.04 19.18 -24.42
CA TYR A 47 4.74 18.26 -25.33
C TYR A 47 4.10 18.24 -26.73
N PHE A 48 2.77 18.23 -26.82
CA PHE A 48 2.05 18.32 -28.10
C PHE A 48 2.12 19.69 -28.78
N GLY A 49 2.82 20.65 -28.19
CA GLY A 49 3.11 21.94 -28.80
C GLY A 49 1.91 22.88 -28.84
N LEU A 50 0.89 22.68 -27.99
CA LEU A 50 -0.29 23.56 -27.96
C LEU A 50 0.05 25.00 -27.55
N PHE A 51 1.17 25.22 -26.86
CA PHE A 51 1.56 26.53 -26.34
C PHE A 51 2.67 27.22 -27.15
N ASP A 52 3.49 26.47 -27.90
CA ASP A 52 4.67 26.97 -28.60
C ASP A 52 4.71 26.59 -30.10
N ARG A 53 3.67 25.93 -30.62
CA ARG A 53 3.60 25.34 -31.97
C ARG A 53 4.76 24.38 -32.29
N GLY A 54 5.35 23.75 -31.28
CA GLY A 54 6.44 22.78 -31.45
C GLY A 54 7.84 23.37 -31.44
N ALA A 55 8.02 24.67 -31.20
CA ALA A 55 9.33 25.33 -31.24
C ALA A 55 10.31 24.83 -30.16
N VAL A 56 9.82 24.52 -28.95
CA VAL A 56 10.58 23.94 -27.85
C VAL A 56 10.20 22.47 -27.68
N SER A 57 8.92 22.15 -27.84
CA SER A 57 8.41 20.79 -27.64
C SER A 57 8.98 19.76 -28.63
N GLY A 58 9.32 20.19 -29.86
CA GLY A 58 9.94 19.32 -30.87
C GLY A 58 11.33 18.80 -30.53
N TYR A 59 12.03 19.45 -29.57
CA TYR A 59 13.33 18.99 -29.06
C TYR A 59 13.21 17.99 -27.91
N ILE A 60 12.00 17.78 -27.37
CA ILE A 60 11.77 16.86 -26.25
C ILE A 60 11.77 15.43 -26.79
N PRO A 61 12.63 14.54 -26.25
CA PRO A 61 12.63 13.14 -26.66
C PRO A 61 11.29 12.45 -26.39
N TRP A 62 10.89 11.56 -27.28
CA TRP A 62 9.63 10.80 -27.18
C TRP A 62 9.50 9.99 -25.87
N TRP A 63 10.62 9.57 -25.27
CA TRP A 63 10.65 8.82 -24.01
C TRP A 63 10.45 9.68 -22.77
N SER A 64 10.59 11.01 -22.87
CA SER A 64 10.47 11.94 -21.74
C SER A 64 9.09 11.90 -21.05
N PRO A 65 7.95 12.03 -21.76
CA PRO A 65 6.63 11.88 -21.13
C PRO A 65 6.41 10.48 -20.57
N VAL A 66 6.95 9.45 -21.21
CA VAL A 66 6.84 8.07 -20.74
C VAL A 66 7.58 7.88 -19.42
N SER A 67 8.82 8.37 -19.30
CA SER A 67 9.61 8.24 -18.07
C SER A 67 8.99 9.02 -16.91
N MET A 68 8.47 10.22 -17.16
CA MET A 68 7.76 11.03 -16.18
C MET A 68 6.49 10.32 -15.66
N LEU A 69 5.66 9.82 -16.58
CA LEU A 69 4.42 9.10 -16.26
C LEU A 69 4.70 7.80 -15.51
N VAL A 70 5.62 6.99 -16.01
CA VAL A 70 5.93 5.66 -15.44
C VAL A 70 6.65 5.80 -14.11
N GLY A 71 7.68 6.66 -14.02
CA GLY A 71 8.47 6.83 -12.79
C GLY A 71 7.60 7.29 -11.61
N TRP A 72 6.80 8.35 -11.81
CA TRP A 72 5.89 8.83 -10.77
C TRP A 72 4.66 7.95 -10.61
N GLY A 73 4.19 7.31 -11.69
CA GLY A 73 3.06 6.40 -11.68
C GLY A 73 3.30 5.17 -10.79
N ILE A 74 4.52 4.63 -10.80
CA ILE A 74 4.91 3.52 -9.90
C ILE A 74 4.79 3.94 -8.43
N GLY A 75 5.31 5.12 -8.07
CA GLY A 75 5.20 5.64 -6.70
C GLY A 75 3.75 5.83 -6.26
N LEU A 76 2.90 6.36 -7.15
CA LEU A 76 1.47 6.55 -6.90
C LEU A 76 0.73 5.22 -6.73
N MET A 77 1.08 4.20 -7.52
CA MET A 77 0.53 2.85 -7.44
C MET A 77 0.92 2.16 -6.13
N ILE A 78 2.17 2.28 -5.70
CA ILE A 78 2.62 1.76 -4.40
C ILE A 78 1.84 2.43 -3.26
N HIS A 79 1.70 3.76 -3.30
CA HIS A 79 0.95 4.49 -2.28
C HIS A 79 -0.54 4.08 -2.25
N TYR A 80 -1.16 3.87 -3.42
CA TYR A 80 -2.52 3.35 -3.52
C TYR A 80 -2.67 2.00 -2.80
N ILE A 81 -1.77 1.05 -3.08
CA ILE A 81 -1.77 -0.28 -2.47
C ILE A 81 -1.60 -0.17 -0.96
N MET A 82 -0.72 0.71 -0.48
CA MET A 82 -0.48 0.90 0.95
C MET A 82 -1.71 1.45 1.68
N VAL A 83 -2.38 2.44 1.11
CA VAL A 83 -3.56 3.09 1.70
C VAL A 83 -4.79 2.19 1.65
N HIS A 84 -5.08 1.58 0.50
CA HIS A 84 -6.30 0.79 0.29
C HIS A 84 -6.17 -0.69 0.70
N LYS A 85 -4.98 -1.29 0.54
CA LYS A 85 -4.75 -2.72 0.79
C LYS A 85 -3.78 -3.01 1.93
N GLY A 86 -3.19 -2.00 2.59
CA GLY A 86 -2.24 -2.23 3.69
C GLY A 86 -2.76 -3.13 4.82
N ASN A 87 -4.05 -3.05 5.17
CA ASN A 87 -4.65 -3.97 6.15
C ASN A 87 -4.84 -5.40 5.62
N PHE A 88 -5.14 -5.56 4.34
CA PHE A 88 -5.32 -6.87 3.72
C PHE A 88 -3.98 -7.59 3.60
N ILE A 89 -2.95 -6.89 3.13
CA ILE A 89 -1.59 -7.43 3.01
C ILE A 89 -1.06 -7.88 4.37
N ASN A 90 -1.22 -7.06 5.40
CA ASN A 90 -0.79 -7.41 6.75
C ASN A 90 -1.52 -8.64 7.30
N ARG A 91 -2.84 -8.75 7.09
CA ARG A 91 -3.62 -9.93 7.50
C ARG A 91 -3.18 -11.19 6.75
N SER A 92 -3.01 -11.10 5.42
CA SER A 92 -2.55 -12.24 4.61
C SER A 92 -1.15 -12.69 5.00
N TYR A 93 -0.25 -11.76 5.30
CA TYR A 93 1.10 -12.06 5.77
C TYR A 93 1.08 -12.76 7.13
N LYS A 94 0.32 -12.22 8.10
CA LYS A 94 0.18 -12.83 9.43
C LYS A 94 -0.41 -14.24 9.36
N ASN A 95 -1.42 -14.45 8.51
CA ASN A 95 -2.01 -15.79 8.31
C ASN A 95 -1.00 -16.76 7.68
N TRP A 96 -0.15 -16.29 6.77
CA TRP A 96 0.91 -17.10 6.19
C TRP A 96 1.98 -17.46 7.23
N GLU A 97 2.37 -16.49 8.06
CA GLU A 97 3.34 -16.65 9.15
C GLU A 97 2.84 -17.68 10.19
N GLU A 98 1.61 -17.52 10.68
CA GLU A 98 0.98 -18.47 11.62
C GLU A 98 0.94 -19.90 11.05
N ARG A 99 0.61 -20.03 9.75
CA ARG A 99 0.56 -21.34 9.09
C ARG A 99 1.95 -21.98 8.98
N LYS A 100 2.99 -21.18 8.76
CA LYS A 100 4.37 -21.68 8.70
C LYS A 100 4.89 -22.08 10.07
N ILE A 101 4.62 -21.29 11.11
CA ILE A 101 4.97 -21.64 12.49
C ILE A 101 4.34 -22.98 12.87
N LYS A 102 3.05 -23.18 12.58
CA LYS A 102 2.37 -24.45 12.83
C LYS A 102 3.02 -25.63 12.11
N GLU A 103 3.39 -25.45 10.84
CA GLU A 103 4.07 -26.50 10.07
C GLU A 103 5.42 -26.91 10.69
N TYR A 104 6.17 -25.96 11.26
CA TYR A 104 7.43 -26.27 11.95
C TYR A 104 7.21 -27.00 13.27
N LEU A 105 6.22 -26.58 14.06
CA LEU A 105 5.87 -27.25 15.32
C LEU A 105 5.38 -28.69 15.09
N ASP A 106 4.49 -28.89 14.11
CA ASP A 106 3.97 -30.22 13.77
C ASP A 106 5.10 -31.17 13.32
N ARG A 107 6.12 -30.66 12.61
CA ARG A 107 7.31 -31.43 12.21
C ARG A 107 8.20 -31.78 13.41
N GLU A 108 8.41 -30.86 14.35
CA GLU A 108 9.17 -31.13 15.57
C GLU A 108 8.47 -32.17 16.45
N GLU A 109 7.15 -32.08 16.60
CA GLU A 109 6.35 -33.07 17.33
C GLU A 109 6.43 -34.45 16.66
N ALA A 110 6.31 -34.53 15.33
CA ALA A 110 6.45 -35.78 14.59
C ALA A 110 7.85 -36.40 14.74
N GLN A 111 8.92 -35.58 14.71
CA GLN A 111 10.29 -36.06 14.94
C GLN A 111 10.49 -36.57 16.36
N ARG A 112 9.97 -35.87 17.37
CA ARG A 112 10.03 -36.32 18.78
C ARG A 112 9.26 -37.63 18.98
N ALA A 113 8.09 -37.76 18.36
CA ALA A 113 7.29 -38.98 18.44
C ALA A 113 7.97 -40.18 17.77
N ASP A 114 8.69 -39.98 16.66
CA ASP A 114 9.49 -41.02 16.03
C ASP A 114 10.69 -41.43 16.89
N LEU A 115 11.42 -40.48 17.47
CA LEU A 115 12.54 -40.76 18.38
C LEU A 115 12.11 -41.62 19.59
N ASN A 116 10.99 -41.28 20.23
CA ASN A 116 10.45 -42.05 21.36
C ASN A 116 9.99 -43.47 21.00
N LYS A 117 9.84 -43.80 19.71
CA LYS A 117 9.44 -45.14 19.27
C LYS A 117 10.61 -46.13 19.26
N TRP A 118 11.84 -45.63 19.24
CA TRP A 118 13.07 -46.42 19.18
C TRP A 118 13.80 -46.53 20.52
N GLU A 119 13.28 -45.87 21.56
CA GLU A 119 13.65 -46.07 22.98
C GLU A 119 12.74 -47.11 23.65
#